data_AF-A0A162T226-F1
#
_entry.id   AF-A0A162T226-F1
#
_cell.length_a   1.000
_cell.length_b   1.000
_cell.length_c   1.000
_cell.angle_alpha   90.00
_cell.angle_beta   90.00
_cell.angle_gamma   90.00
#
_symmetry.space_group_name_H-M   'P 1'
#
loop_
_entity.id
_entity.type
_entity.pdbx_description
1 polymer ?
#
loop_
_entity_poly.entity_id
_entity_poly.type
_entity_poly.pdbx_seq_one_letter_code
_entity_poly.pdbx_strand_id
1 'polypeptide(L)' 'MSKRSHVDLSKLDKVPVGKPFSYSDVVEDDFPDENHTEDGKVFKSEVESGLYGSIVAIEESGSHLIYEKKFQDF' A
#
# COMPACT_ATOMS: atom_id res chain seq x y z
N MET A 1 -4.15 -1.00 -20.17
CA MET A 1 -4.76 -0.01 -19.28
C MET A 1 -4.39 -0.43 -17.87
N SER A 2 -3.45 0.29 -17.25
CA SER A 2 -2.87 -0.09 -15.96
C SER A 2 -3.93 0.10 -14.87
N LYS A 3 -4.52 -1.00 -14.40
CA LYS A 3 -5.27 -1.02 -13.14
C LYS A 3 -4.26 -0.67 -12.05
N ARG A 4 -4.23 0.59 -11.64
CA ARG A 4 -3.48 1.01 -10.45
C ARG A 4 -4.20 0.42 -9.26
N SER A 5 -3.44 -0.01 -8.26
CA SER A 5 -4.04 -0.36 -6.98
C SER A 5 -4.84 0.86 -6.52
N HIS A 6 -6.08 0.67 -6.09
CA HIS A 6 -7.03 1.72 -5.67
C HIS A 6 -6.62 2.46 -4.38
N VAL A 7 -5.32 2.78 -4.28
CA VAL A 7 -4.68 3.51 -3.21
C VAL A 7 -4.88 5.00 -3.45
N ASP A 8 -5.45 5.63 -2.44
CA ASP A 8 -5.51 7.07 -2.30
C ASP A 8 -4.12 7.58 -1.89
N LEU A 9 -3.41 8.16 -2.86
CA LEU A 9 -2.10 8.78 -2.64
C LEU A 9 -2.16 9.88 -1.58
N SER A 10 -3.30 10.54 -1.38
CA SER A 10 -3.47 11.57 -0.36
C SER A 10 -3.48 10.97 1.04
N LYS A 11 -4.05 9.76 1.21
CA LYS A 11 -3.97 9.00 2.46
C LYS A 11 -2.56 8.48 2.68
N LEU A 12 -1.94 7.94 1.63
CA LEU A 12 -0.57 7.43 1.64
C LEU A 12 0.45 8.53 2.00
N ASP A 13 0.26 9.74 1.51
CA ASP A 13 1.13 10.88 1.82
C ASP A 13 1.03 11.28 3.30
N LYS A 14 -0.18 11.24 3.86
CA LYS A 14 -0.44 11.48 5.29
C LYS A 14 0.18 10.43 6.20
N VAL A 15 0.54 9.25 5.69
CA VAL A 15 1.25 8.25 6.49
C VAL A 15 2.65 8.78 6.84
N PRO A 16 2.95 8.95 8.14
CA PRO A 16 4.25 9.40 8.56
C PRO A 16 5.30 8.31 8.33
N VAL A 17 6.51 8.75 8.02
CA VAL A 17 7.65 7.85 7.78
C VAL A 17 8.01 7.10 9.07
N GLY A 18 8.28 5.80 8.95
CA GLY A 18 8.57 4.90 10.06
C GLY A 18 7.32 4.41 10.80
N LYS A 19 6.11 4.70 10.31
CA LYS A 19 4.87 4.20 10.89
C LYS A 19 4.31 3.03 10.07
N PRO A 20 4.01 1.88 10.72
CA PRO A 20 3.35 0.77 10.05
C PRO A 20 1.90 1.14 9.71
N PHE A 21 1.46 0.76 8.52
CA PHE A 21 0.12 0.97 8.01
C PHE A 21 -0.31 -0.22 7.14
N SER A 22 -1.61 -0.37 6.92
CA SER A 22 -2.18 -1.44 6.10
C SER A 22 -2.76 -0.89 4.81
N TYR A 23 -2.93 -1.73 3.80
CA TYR A 23 -3.59 -1.35 2.55
C TYR A 23 -4.96 -0.67 2.78
N SER A 24 -5.75 -1.19 3.72
CA SER A 24 -7.07 -0.64 4.09
C SER A 24 -7.02 0.78 4.67
N ASP A 25 -5.87 1.23 5.18
CA ASP A 25 -5.72 2.60 5.71
C ASP A 25 -5.56 3.63 4.58
N VAL A 26 -5.07 3.18 3.41
CA VAL A 26 -4.69 4.02 2.28
C VAL A 26 -5.55 3.79 1.04
N VAL A 27 -6.48 2.83 1.07
CA VAL A 27 -7.44 2.59 -0.02
C VAL A 27 -8.55 3.64 -0.04
N GLU A 28 -9.15 3.89 -1.20
CA GLU A 28 -10.34 4.74 -1.34
C GLU A 28 -11.53 4.17 -0.52
N ASP A 29 -12.28 5.04 0.18
CA ASP A 29 -13.43 4.63 1.03
C ASP A 29 -14.59 4.04 0.21
N ASP A 30 -14.70 4.40 -1.07
CA ASP A 30 -15.76 3.95 -1.98
C ASP A 30 -15.40 2.62 -2.68
N PHE A 31 -14.32 1.95 -2.25
CA PHE A 31 -13.83 0.75 -2.91
C PHE A 31 -14.50 -0.53 -2.35
N PRO A 32 -15.20 -1.34 -3.18
CA PRO A 32 -15.94 -2.50 -2.70
C PRO A 32 -15.02 -3.63 -2.22
N ASP A 33 -15.32 -4.19 -1.04
CA ASP A 33 -14.53 -5.23 -0.35
C ASP A 33 -14.21 -6.47 -1.21
N GLU A 34 -15.07 -6.82 -2.17
CA GLU A 34 -14.86 -7.96 -3.09
C GLU A 34 -13.58 -7.82 -3.93
N ASN A 35 -13.14 -6.60 -4.22
CA ASN A 35 -11.92 -6.35 -4.99
C ASN A 35 -10.69 -6.09 -4.12
N HIS A 36 -10.83 -5.93 -2.79
CA HIS A 36 -9.70 -5.60 -1.90
C HIS A 36 -8.61 -6.67 -1.92
N THR A 37 -8.98 -7.93 -2.11
CA THR A 37 -8.02 -9.04 -2.17
C THR A 37 -7.15 -9.00 -3.44
N GLU A 38 -7.74 -8.68 -4.58
CA GLU A 38 -6.99 -8.55 -5.83
C GLU A 38 -6.13 -7.29 -5.82
N ASP A 39 -6.71 -6.17 -5.41
CA ASP A 39 -6.02 -4.89 -5.34
C ASP A 39 -4.89 -4.86 -4.31
N GLY A 40 -5.05 -5.51 -3.15
CA GLY A 40 -3.96 -5.66 -2.19
C GLY A 40 -2.75 -6.40 -2.77
N LYS A 41 -2.98 -7.37 -3.66
CA LYS A 41 -1.89 -8.08 -4.38
C LYS A 41 -1.24 -7.20 -5.44
N VAL A 42 -2.03 -6.36 -6.14
CA VAL A 42 -1.49 -5.36 -7.08
C VAL A 42 -0.63 -4.37 -6.30
N PHE A 43 -1.10 -3.88 -5.15
CA PHE A 43 -0.37 -2.92 -4.34
C PHE A 43 0.93 -3.50 -3.82
N LYS A 44 0.88 -4.73 -3.30
CA LYS A 44 2.10 -5.46 -2.92
C LYS A 44 3.09 -5.51 -4.09
N SER A 45 2.63 -5.89 -5.28
CA SER A 45 3.47 -5.98 -6.48
C SER A 45 4.04 -4.62 -6.90
N GLU A 46 3.28 -3.53 -6.78
CA GLU A 46 3.74 -2.17 -7.07
C GLU A 46 4.79 -1.69 -6.05
N VAL A 47 4.58 -1.98 -4.76
CA VAL A 47 5.55 -1.71 -3.69
C VAL A 47 6.84 -2.49 -3.94
N GLU A 48 6.74 -3.80 -4.21
CA GLU A 48 7.90 -4.65 -4.53
C GLU A 48 8.61 -4.25 -5.83
N SER A 49 7.86 -3.74 -6.81
CA SER A 49 8.42 -3.19 -8.06
C SER A 49 9.11 -1.84 -7.86
N GLY A 50 9.04 -1.23 -6.67
CA GLY A 50 9.62 0.08 -6.39
C GLY A 50 8.81 1.26 -6.93
N LEU A 51 7.55 1.05 -7.32
CA LEU A 51 6.64 2.10 -7.79
C LEU A 51 6.34 3.08 -6.66
N TYR A 52 6.23 2.56 -5.44
CA TYR A 52 6.20 3.33 -4.19
C TYR A 52 7.60 3.28 -3.55
N GLY A 53 8.58 3.99 -4.13
CA GLY A 53 10.00 3.89 -3.75
C GLY A 53 10.31 4.16 -2.27
N SER A 54 9.41 4.83 -1.54
CA SER A 54 9.53 5.08 -0.10
C SER A 54 8.72 4.11 0.76
N ILE A 55 8.14 3.05 0.20
CA ILE A 55 7.27 2.11 0.93
C ILE A 55 7.85 0.71 0.80
N VAL A 56 7.84 -0.03 1.91
CA VAL A 56 8.28 -1.41 1.95
C VAL A 56 7.25 -2.24 2.72
N ALA A 57 7.03 -3.48 2.29
CA ALA A 57 6.30 -4.45 3.10
C ALA A 57 7.22 -4.93 4.23
N ILE A 58 6.82 -4.74 5.49
CA ILE A 58 7.62 -5.14 6.66
C ILE A 58 7.14 -6.44 7.28
N GLU A 59 5.85 -6.76 7.14
CA GLU A 59 5.27 -7.97 7.71
C GLU A 59 4.09 -8.46 6.87
N GLU A 60 4.03 -9.77 6.63
CA GLU A 60 2.88 -10.44 6.02
C GLU A 60 2.36 -11.46 7.04
N SER A 61 1.29 -11.09 7.75
CA SER A 61 0.66 -11.96 8.73
C SER A 61 -0.62 -12.54 8.15
N GLY A 62 -0.46 -13.59 7.34
CA GLY A 62 -1.56 -14.34 6.72
C GLY A 62 -2.36 -13.51 5.73
N SER A 63 -3.49 -12.95 6.18
CA SER A 63 -4.43 -12.17 5.36
C SER A 63 -4.14 -10.66 5.37
N HIS A 64 -3.25 -10.18 6.23
CA HIS A 64 -2.91 -8.75 6.33
C HIS A 64 -1.44 -8.52 6.00
N LEU A 65 -1.20 -7.62 5.05
CA LEU A 65 0.11 -7.04 4.79
C LEU A 65 0.24 -5.71 5.52
N ILE A 66 1.32 -5.59 6.29
CA ILE A 66 1.75 -4.36 6.92
C ILE A 66 2.87 -3.76 6.07
N TYR A 67 2.68 -2.50 5.73
CA TYR A 67 3.62 -1.67 5.01
C TYR A 67 4.19 -0.62 5.94
N GLU A 68 5.39 -0.15 5.64
CA GLU A 68 5.99 0.97 6.34
C GLU A 68 6.60 1.91 5.31
N LYS A 69 6.37 3.21 5.51
CA LYS A 69 7.04 4.23 4.72
C LYS A 69 8.46 4.39 5.28
N LYS A 70 9.50 4.10 4.49
CA LYS A 70 10.91 4.33 4.84
C LYS A 70 11.38 5.64 4.23
N PHE A 71 12.35 6.29 4.89
CA PHE A 71 13.11 7.35 4.25
C PHE A 71 13.91 6.72 3.12
N GLN A 72 13.64 7.15 1.89
CA GLN A 72 14.46 6.80 0.75
C GLN A 72 15.71 7.70 0.85
N ASP A 73 16.80 7.15 1.37
CA ASP A 73 18.11 7.82 1.40
C ASP A 73 18.54 8.05 -0.06
N PHE A 74 18.71 9.32 -0.43
CA PHE A 74 19.11 9.77 -1.77
C PHE A 74 20.64 9.72 -1.93
#